data_AF-A0A1M5NFH9-F1
#
_entry.id   AF-A0A1M5NFH9-F1
#
_cell.length_a   1.000
_cell.length_b   1.000
_cell.length_c   1.000
_cell.angle_alpha   90.00
_cell.angle_beta   90.00
_cell.angle_gamma   90.00
#
_symmetry.space_group_name_H-M   'P 1'
#
loop_
_entity.id
_entity.type
_entity.pdbx_description
1 polymer ?
#
loop_
_entity_poly.entity_id
_entity_poly.type
_entity_poly.pdbx_seq_one_letter_code
_entity_poly.pdbx_strand_id
1 'polypeptide(L)'
;MKFLKFPLVLVALFLAFTVNAQEKKFKIHTVAFYNLENLFDTINDPTKYDEASPIMEMAAANRSEVYEKKVKGMARVLAEIGRGEMSRNAPAIIGVCEIENRKVLEDLVNNPLLLGKDYGIIHFDGPDARSIDVALLYQKALFQPTNSSSHELKIFDDQTGKRKYTRDQLLVSGKLDGDDIHVIVNHWPSRSGGEARSRPKRVAAAKVTKRLVDSLQSNDPYAKILIMGDLNDDPTNASVKDVLKAQANKKRVKLKGIYNPYENMFRKKGLGTTAYRDAWSLFDQIMVTAPLLEKDYSSFRFFKAGIYNKQYLTNPRGRYEGYPFRSFADGGYTGGFSDHFPVYVYLIKEVE
;
A
#
# COMPACT_ATOMS: atom_id res chain seq x y z
N MET A 1 62.14 -48.65 -5.11
CA MET A 1 61.99 -47.26 -4.61
C MET A 1 61.03 -46.52 -5.53
N LYS A 2 59.77 -46.41 -5.13
CA LYS A 2 58.69 -45.77 -5.91
C LYS A 2 58.04 -44.70 -5.04
N PHE A 3 58.43 -43.43 -5.13
CA PHE A 3 57.62 -42.31 -4.62
C PHE A 3 58.04 -41.00 -5.29
N LEU A 4 57.44 -40.68 -6.43
CA LEU A 4 57.55 -39.37 -7.08
C LEU A 4 56.32 -39.10 -7.97
N LYS A 5 55.12 -39.04 -7.36
CA LYS A 5 53.89 -38.58 -8.04
C LYS A 5 52.93 -37.81 -7.10
N PHE A 6 53.42 -37.28 -5.98
CA PHE A 6 52.57 -36.59 -4.99
C PHE A 6 52.53 -35.05 -5.03
N PRO A 7 53.46 -34.29 -5.64
CA PRO A 7 53.39 -32.82 -5.54
C PRO A 7 52.47 -32.17 -6.58
N LEU A 8 52.13 -32.84 -7.68
CA LEU A 8 51.30 -32.24 -8.76
C LEU A 8 49.80 -32.19 -8.40
N VAL A 9 49.32 -33.12 -7.57
CA VAL A 9 47.90 -33.20 -7.16
C VAL A 9 47.54 -32.09 -6.16
N LEU A 10 48.50 -31.68 -5.31
CA LEU A 10 48.31 -30.61 -4.33
C LEU A 10 48.24 -29.22 -4.96
N VAL A 11 48.95 -28.97 -6.07
CA VAL A 11 48.88 -27.69 -6.81
C VAL A 11 47.55 -27.56 -7.57
N ALA A 12 47.02 -28.65 -8.13
CA ALA A 12 45.71 -28.66 -8.77
C ALA A 12 44.55 -28.45 -7.76
N LEU A 13 44.71 -28.90 -6.51
CA LEU A 13 43.73 -28.71 -5.44
C LEU A 13 43.69 -27.26 -4.92
N PHE A 14 44.79 -26.51 -4.98
CA PHE A 14 44.81 -25.09 -4.58
C PHE A 14 44.25 -24.14 -5.65
N LEU A 15 44.31 -24.52 -6.93
CA LEU A 15 43.72 -23.73 -8.04
C LEU A 15 42.19 -23.88 -8.15
N ALA A 16 41.60 -24.89 -7.52
CA ALA A 16 40.15 -25.15 -7.57
C ALA A 16 39.31 -24.28 -6.60
N PHE A 17 39.94 -23.52 -5.69
CA PHE A 17 39.22 -22.74 -4.67
C PHE A 17 39.03 -21.26 -5.01
N THR A 18 39.44 -20.79 -6.18
CA THR A 18 39.10 -19.44 -6.67
C THR A 18 37.90 -19.48 -7.61
N VAL A 19 36.83 -20.17 -7.22
CA VAL A 19 35.51 -19.86 -7.79
C VAL A 19 35.04 -18.60 -7.09
N ASN A 20 35.38 -17.44 -7.66
CA ASN A 20 34.73 -16.20 -7.30
C ASN A 20 33.24 -16.35 -7.65
N ALA A 21 32.42 -16.70 -6.66
CA ALA A 21 30.98 -16.53 -6.77
C ALA A 21 30.76 -15.03 -6.96
N GLN A 22 30.46 -14.61 -8.20
CA GLN A 22 30.24 -13.22 -8.53
C GLN A 22 29.11 -12.70 -7.63
N GLU A 23 29.41 -11.69 -6.79
CA GLU A 23 28.40 -11.10 -5.91
C GLU A 23 27.27 -10.51 -6.76
N LYS A 24 26.09 -11.12 -6.68
CA LYS A 24 24.90 -10.64 -7.36
C LYS A 24 24.48 -9.30 -6.75
N LYS A 25 24.44 -8.26 -7.58
CA LYS A 25 23.91 -6.95 -7.20
C LYS A 25 22.42 -6.90 -7.47
N PHE A 26 21.68 -6.23 -6.59
CA PHE A 26 20.24 -6.08 -6.74
C PHE A 26 19.85 -4.61 -6.68
N LYS A 27 19.03 -4.19 -7.64
CA LYS A 27 18.24 -2.97 -7.53
C LYS A 27 17.02 -3.24 -6.66
N ILE A 28 16.72 -2.31 -5.75
CA ILE A 28 15.63 -2.44 -4.78
C ILE A 28 14.71 -1.23 -4.89
N HIS A 29 13.41 -1.48 -5.06
CA HIS A 29 12.38 -0.46 -4.98
C HIS A 29 11.40 -0.76 -3.86
N THR A 30 10.99 0.29 -3.14
CA THR A 30 9.91 0.21 -2.17
C THR A 30 8.60 0.59 -2.87
N VAL A 31 7.55 -0.21 -2.65
CA VAL A 31 6.16 0.14 -3.00
C VAL A 31 5.37 0.20 -1.71
N ALA A 32 4.64 1.29 -1.48
CA ALA A 32 3.95 1.56 -0.22
C ALA A 32 2.46 1.82 -0.40
N PHE A 33 1.72 1.67 0.69
CA PHE A 33 0.34 2.14 0.81
C PHE A 33 0.14 2.85 2.15
N TYR A 34 -0.63 3.94 2.15
CA TYR A 34 -0.96 4.68 3.37
C TYR A 34 -2.34 5.34 3.32
N ASN A 35 -3.19 5.08 4.33
CA ASN A 35 -4.39 5.86 4.60
C ASN A 35 -4.00 7.20 5.25
N LEU A 36 -4.32 8.33 4.62
CA LEU A 36 -3.91 9.66 5.10
C LEU A 36 -4.89 10.28 6.13
N GLU A 37 -5.91 9.53 6.56
CA GLU A 37 -6.93 9.90 7.56
C GLU A 37 -7.57 11.26 7.27
N ASN A 38 -8.51 11.29 6.31
CA ASN A 38 -9.19 12.49 5.83
C ASN A 38 -8.22 13.66 5.58
N LEU A 39 -7.28 13.51 4.64
CA LEU A 39 -6.50 14.64 4.14
C LEU A 39 -7.36 15.47 3.18
N PHE A 40 -7.99 16.48 3.75
CA PHE A 40 -8.91 17.43 3.12
C PHE A 40 -8.29 18.83 3.18
N ASP A 41 -8.62 19.67 2.21
CA ASP A 41 -8.27 21.09 2.21
C ASP A 41 -9.16 21.90 3.17
N THR A 42 -9.19 23.22 3.01
CA THR A 42 -9.86 24.13 3.96
C THR A 42 -11.07 24.83 3.35
N ILE A 43 -11.45 24.45 2.13
CA ILE A 43 -12.43 25.11 1.27
C ILE A 43 -13.62 24.17 1.11
N ASN A 44 -14.82 24.66 1.44
CA ASN A 44 -16.04 23.88 1.25
C ASN A 44 -16.40 23.74 -0.23
N ASP A 45 -16.61 22.51 -0.70
CA ASP A 45 -17.30 22.22 -1.94
C ASP A 45 -18.81 22.04 -1.66
N PRO A 46 -19.66 23.04 -1.98
CA PRO A 46 -21.10 22.97 -1.70
C PRO A 46 -21.85 21.89 -2.51
N THR A 47 -21.18 21.21 -3.45
CA THR A 47 -21.77 20.09 -4.19
C THR A 47 -21.50 18.72 -3.54
N LYS A 48 -20.72 18.71 -2.47
CA LYS A 48 -20.26 17.53 -1.73
C LYS A 48 -20.64 17.67 -0.26
N TYR A 49 -20.45 16.59 0.48
CA TYR A 49 -20.62 16.52 1.93
C TYR A 49 -19.26 16.49 2.64
N ASP A 50 -18.33 17.34 2.18
CA ASP A 50 -16.96 17.51 2.68
C ASP A 50 -16.91 18.28 4.01
N GLU A 51 -17.94 19.06 4.32
CA GLU A 51 -18.17 19.70 5.63
C GLU A 51 -18.15 18.73 6.82
N ALA A 52 -18.42 17.44 6.58
CA ALA A 52 -18.31 16.35 7.56
C ALA A 52 -16.87 15.79 7.68
N SER A 53 -15.88 16.47 7.12
CA SER A 53 -14.47 16.18 7.37
C SER A 53 -14.03 16.82 8.69
N PRO A 54 -13.08 16.21 9.43
CA PRO A 54 -12.61 16.76 10.69
C PRO A 54 -12.11 18.21 10.57
N ILE A 55 -11.45 18.55 9.46
CA ILE A 55 -10.91 19.90 9.27
C ILE A 55 -12.02 20.94 9.08
N MET A 56 -13.13 20.58 8.47
CA MET A 56 -14.28 21.47 8.28
C MET A 56 -15.15 21.59 9.53
N GLU A 57 -15.22 20.56 10.37
CA GLU A 57 -15.86 20.64 11.69
C GLU A 57 -15.10 21.56 12.66
N MET A 58 -13.79 21.77 12.45
CA MET A 58 -12.98 22.67 13.27
C MET A 58 -13.31 24.16 13.02
N ALA A 59 -13.01 24.98 14.03
CA ALA A 59 -13.11 26.43 13.94
C ALA A 59 -12.28 26.98 12.77
N ALA A 60 -12.89 27.83 11.94
CA ALA A 60 -12.30 28.34 10.70
C ALA A 60 -10.89 28.94 10.88
N ALA A 61 -10.64 29.65 11.99
CA ALA A 61 -9.35 30.27 12.31
C ALA A 61 -8.19 29.26 12.45
N ASN A 62 -8.48 27.99 12.73
CA ASN A 62 -7.46 26.96 12.96
C ASN A 62 -7.18 26.10 11.72
N ARG A 63 -8.04 26.14 10.70
CA ARG A 63 -8.03 25.16 9.60
C ARG A 63 -6.74 25.21 8.79
N SER A 64 -6.29 26.40 8.38
CA SER A 64 -5.09 26.56 7.56
C SER A 64 -3.83 26.04 8.25
N GLU A 65 -3.63 26.38 9.53
CA GLU A 65 -2.47 25.91 10.29
C GLU A 65 -2.49 24.37 10.46
N VAL A 66 -3.66 23.80 10.72
CA VAL A 66 -3.84 22.35 10.86
C VAL A 66 -3.59 21.64 9.52
N TYR A 67 -4.11 22.18 8.42
CA TYR A 67 -3.88 21.64 7.07
C TYR A 67 -2.38 21.57 6.76
N GLU A 68 -1.66 22.68 6.93
CA GLU A 68 -0.21 22.74 6.66
C GLU A 68 0.57 21.74 7.52
N LYS A 69 0.23 21.63 8.81
CA LYS A 69 0.85 20.65 9.72
C LYS A 69 0.58 19.22 9.26
N LYS A 70 -0.66 18.90 8.88
CA LYS A 70 -1.04 17.56 8.42
C LYS A 70 -0.35 17.23 7.10
N VAL A 71 -0.33 18.13 6.11
CA VAL A 71 0.39 17.96 4.84
C VAL A 71 1.88 17.71 5.08
N LYS A 72 2.53 18.50 5.94
CA LYS A 72 3.94 18.30 6.31
C LYS A 72 4.18 16.97 7.02
N GLY A 73 3.28 16.58 7.92
CA GLY A 73 3.31 15.29 8.61
C GLY A 73 3.23 14.13 7.61
N MET A 74 2.26 14.17 6.70
CA MET A 74 2.10 13.17 5.65
C MET A 74 3.32 13.10 4.73
N ALA A 75 3.84 14.25 4.28
CA ALA A 75 5.02 14.30 3.42
C ALA A 75 6.24 13.65 4.06
N ARG A 76 6.45 13.87 5.37
CA ARG A 76 7.51 13.21 6.14
C ARG A 76 7.38 11.69 6.10
N VAL A 77 6.19 11.18 6.39
CA VAL A 77 5.96 9.73 6.42
C VAL A 77 6.21 9.13 5.05
N LEU A 78 5.63 9.71 4.00
CA LEU A 78 5.80 9.23 2.62
C LEU A 78 7.27 9.24 2.17
N ALA A 79 8.08 10.19 2.62
CA ALA A 79 9.52 10.25 2.32
C ALA A 79 10.34 9.15 3.04
N GLU A 80 9.81 8.57 4.11
CA GLU A 80 10.54 7.67 5.01
C GLU A 80 10.05 6.20 4.99
N ILE A 81 8.84 5.91 4.50
CA ILE A 81 8.29 4.53 4.47
C ILE A 81 9.25 3.58 3.74
N GLY A 82 9.64 2.49 4.41
CA GLY A 82 10.53 1.48 3.85
C GLY A 82 11.93 2.01 3.48
N ARG A 83 12.31 3.22 3.92
CA ARG A 83 13.68 3.71 3.79
C ARG A 83 14.53 3.20 4.96
N GLY A 84 15.77 2.84 4.68
CA GLY A 84 16.79 2.44 5.64
C GLY A 84 17.06 0.95 5.73
N GLU A 85 16.04 0.07 5.83
CA GLU A 85 16.30 -1.37 6.02
C GLU A 85 16.99 -2.00 4.79
N MET A 86 16.56 -1.62 3.59
CA MET A 86 17.02 -2.22 2.32
C MET A 86 17.10 -1.21 1.19
N SER A 87 16.15 -0.27 1.13
CA SER A 87 16.17 0.85 0.18
C SER A 87 16.67 2.12 0.85
N ARG A 88 17.49 2.91 0.14
CA ARG A 88 17.88 4.26 0.58
C ARG A 88 16.97 5.35 -0.02
N ASN A 89 16.12 5.00 -0.99
CA ASN A 89 15.18 5.92 -1.61
C ASN A 89 13.83 5.92 -0.90
N ALA A 90 13.05 6.99 -1.07
CA ALA A 90 11.62 6.97 -0.78
C ALA A 90 10.90 5.97 -1.72
N PRO A 91 9.67 5.55 -1.42
CA PRO A 91 8.96 4.57 -2.26
C PRO A 91 8.85 5.03 -3.71
N ALA A 92 9.12 4.13 -4.66
CA ALA A 92 8.97 4.40 -6.08
C ALA A 92 7.50 4.61 -6.46
N ILE A 93 6.60 3.89 -5.78
CA ILE A 93 5.15 3.94 -5.96
C ILE A 93 4.49 3.96 -4.56
N ILE A 94 3.47 4.81 -4.38
CA ILE A 94 2.70 4.95 -3.15
C ILE A 94 1.20 4.98 -3.52
N GLY A 95 0.45 3.99 -3.09
CA GLY A 95 -1.01 4.10 -3.07
C GLY A 95 -1.46 4.88 -1.83
N VAL A 96 -2.43 5.78 -1.98
CA VAL A 96 -3.00 6.51 -0.86
C VAL A 96 -4.53 6.47 -0.91
N CYS A 97 -5.16 6.63 0.24
CA CYS A 97 -6.61 6.83 0.34
C CYS A 97 -6.95 7.88 1.39
N GLU A 98 -8.23 8.24 1.44
CA GLU A 98 -8.76 9.33 2.26
C GLU A 98 -8.20 10.68 1.89
N ILE A 99 -8.21 10.93 0.58
CA ILE A 99 -7.85 12.18 -0.05
C ILE A 99 -9.12 12.83 -0.56
N GLU A 100 -9.26 14.13 -0.39
CA GLU A 100 -10.42 14.86 -0.90
C GLU A 100 -10.37 15.10 -2.41
N ASN A 101 -9.25 15.63 -2.91
CA ASN A 101 -9.14 16.08 -4.29
C ASN A 101 -7.68 16.13 -4.76
N ARG A 102 -7.49 16.45 -6.05
CA ARG A 102 -6.15 16.56 -6.67
C ARG A 102 -5.30 17.66 -6.05
N LYS A 103 -5.90 18.78 -5.63
CA LYS A 103 -5.17 19.94 -5.10
C LYS A 103 -4.43 19.57 -3.81
N VAL A 104 -5.07 18.81 -2.93
CA VAL A 104 -4.44 18.24 -1.74
C VAL A 104 -3.22 17.39 -2.07
N LEU A 105 -3.29 16.57 -3.12
CA LEU A 105 -2.16 15.75 -3.56
C LEU A 105 -1.02 16.60 -4.12
N GLU A 106 -1.33 17.67 -4.85
CA GLU A 106 -0.33 18.62 -5.34
C GLU A 106 0.41 19.30 -4.20
N ASP A 107 -0.32 19.76 -3.18
CA ASP A 107 0.29 20.38 -1.99
C ASP A 107 1.19 19.38 -1.25
N LEU A 108 0.75 18.11 -1.18
CA LEU A 108 1.52 17.02 -0.58
C LEU A 108 2.82 16.73 -1.32
N VAL A 109 2.78 16.50 -2.64
CA VAL A 109 3.99 16.15 -3.42
C VAL A 109 4.94 17.33 -3.59
N ASN A 110 4.44 18.56 -3.54
CA ASN A 110 5.26 19.78 -3.62
C ASN A 110 5.84 20.21 -2.26
N ASN A 111 5.50 19.51 -1.17
CA ASN A 111 6.14 19.76 0.12
C ASN A 111 7.67 19.57 -0.01
N PRO A 112 8.52 20.42 0.64
CA PRO A 112 9.98 20.32 0.53
C PRO A 112 10.58 18.95 0.82
N LEU A 113 9.91 18.12 1.65
CA LEU A 113 10.34 16.76 1.96
C LEU A 113 10.19 15.77 0.79
N LEU A 114 9.30 16.06 -0.16
CA LEU A 114 8.97 15.22 -1.32
C LEU A 114 9.35 15.87 -2.66
N LEU A 115 9.51 17.19 -2.72
CA LEU A 115 9.75 17.94 -3.96
C LEU A 115 10.89 17.35 -4.80
N GLY A 116 12.02 17.02 -4.18
CA GLY A 116 13.19 16.44 -4.85
C GLY A 116 13.01 14.99 -5.35
N LYS A 117 11.87 14.35 -5.06
CA LYS A 117 11.51 13.02 -5.58
C LYS A 117 10.68 13.07 -6.85
N ASP A 118 10.18 14.25 -7.21
CA ASP A 118 9.40 14.50 -8.43
C ASP A 118 8.29 13.45 -8.64
N TYR A 119 7.39 13.37 -7.65
CA TYR A 119 6.25 12.47 -7.72
C TYR A 119 5.24 12.96 -8.77
N GLY A 120 4.78 12.07 -9.64
CA GLY A 120 3.57 12.22 -10.43
C GLY A 120 2.34 11.74 -9.64
N ILE A 121 1.17 12.20 -10.07
CA ILE A 121 -0.13 11.92 -9.45
C ILE A 121 -1.04 11.26 -10.49
N ILE A 122 -1.69 10.15 -10.11
CA ILE A 122 -2.85 9.59 -10.80
C ILE A 122 -4.01 9.55 -9.80
N HIS A 123 -5.06 10.30 -10.12
CA HIS A 123 -6.24 10.49 -9.28
C HIS A 123 -7.44 10.76 -10.20
N PHE A 124 -8.62 10.33 -9.75
CA PHE A 124 -9.91 10.57 -10.38
C PHE A 124 -10.90 10.94 -9.28
N ASP A 125 -11.73 11.95 -9.53
CA ASP A 125 -12.83 12.28 -8.62
C ASP A 125 -13.84 11.13 -8.59
N GLY A 126 -14.02 10.55 -7.41
CA GLY A 126 -14.92 9.43 -7.19
C GLY A 126 -16.37 9.85 -6.91
N PRO A 127 -17.30 8.88 -6.89
CA PRO A 127 -18.70 9.14 -6.61
C PRO A 127 -19.01 9.22 -5.10
N ASP A 128 -18.02 9.03 -4.21
CA ASP A 128 -18.22 9.15 -2.77
C ASP A 128 -18.77 10.54 -2.41
N ALA A 129 -19.82 10.56 -1.59
CA ALA A 129 -20.53 11.79 -1.27
C ALA A 129 -19.68 12.79 -0.46
N ARG A 130 -18.65 12.30 0.24
CA ARG A 130 -17.70 13.12 1.01
C ARG A 130 -16.43 13.44 0.21
N SER A 131 -16.38 13.11 -1.08
CA SER A 131 -15.18 13.25 -1.93
C SER A 131 -13.98 12.45 -1.44
N ILE A 132 -14.19 11.36 -0.69
CA ILE A 132 -13.09 10.50 -0.25
C ILE A 132 -12.63 9.68 -1.45
N ASP A 133 -11.38 9.84 -1.85
CA ASP A 133 -10.81 9.13 -3.00
C ASP A 133 -9.58 8.29 -2.65
N VAL A 134 -9.16 7.52 -3.66
CA VAL A 134 -7.87 6.83 -3.72
C VAL A 134 -7.00 7.47 -4.80
N ALA A 135 -5.68 7.41 -4.64
CA ALA A 135 -4.74 7.91 -5.63
C ALA A 135 -3.46 7.06 -5.67
N LEU A 136 -2.70 7.24 -6.75
CA LEU A 136 -1.35 6.70 -6.88
C LEU A 136 -0.35 7.85 -7.06
N LEU A 137 0.64 7.90 -6.17
CA LEU A 137 1.83 8.73 -6.33
C LEU A 137 2.97 7.86 -6.83
N TYR A 138 3.77 8.36 -7.77
CA TYR A 138 4.89 7.60 -8.32
C TYR A 138 6.07 8.51 -8.66
N GLN A 139 7.30 8.07 -8.39
CA GLN A 139 8.49 8.82 -8.83
C GLN A 139 8.62 8.69 -10.34
N LYS A 140 8.50 9.81 -11.08
CA LYS A 140 8.43 9.81 -12.55
C LYS A 140 9.66 9.18 -13.22
N ALA A 141 10.83 9.33 -12.59
CA ALA A 141 12.07 8.73 -13.07
C ALA A 141 12.07 7.19 -13.00
N LEU A 142 11.26 6.59 -12.13
CA LEU A 142 11.27 5.15 -11.86
C LEU A 142 10.06 4.43 -12.44
N PHE A 143 8.88 5.07 -12.42
CA PHE A 143 7.65 4.48 -12.93
C PHE A 143 7.04 5.34 -14.03
N GLN A 144 6.78 4.72 -15.18
CA GLN A 144 6.13 5.35 -16.32
C GLN A 144 4.75 4.71 -16.53
N PRO A 145 3.67 5.36 -16.10
CA PRO A 145 2.31 4.88 -16.34
C PRO A 145 2.02 4.79 -17.83
N THR A 146 1.39 3.71 -18.25
CA THR A 146 0.95 3.47 -19.64
C THR A 146 -0.57 3.48 -19.76
N ASN A 147 -1.29 3.14 -18.70
CA ASN A 147 -2.75 3.20 -18.65
C ASN A 147 -3.23 3.40 -17.21
N SER A 148 -4.37 4.06 -17.04
CA SER A 148 -5.04 4.21 -15.74
C SER A 148 -6.55 4.28 -15.89
N SER A 149 -7.28 3.66 -14.97
CA SER A 149 -8.74 3.66 -14.95
C SER A 149 -9.32 3.59 -13.54
N SER A 150 -10.46 4.26 -13.35
CA SER A 150 -11.28 4.15 -12.13
C SER A 150 -12.38 3.11 -12.32
N HIS A 151 -12.67 2.33 -11.27
CA HIS A 151 -13.64 1.25 -11.30
C HIS A 151 -14.66 1.36 -10.17
N GLU A 152 -15.89 1.66 -10.54
CA GLU A 152 -16.98 1.92 -9.61
C GLU A 152 -17.45 0.67 -8.85
N LEU A 153 -17.60 0.82 -7.53
CA LEU A 153 -18.26 -0.16 -6.68
C LEU A 153 -19.77 0.12 -6.58
N LYS A 154 -20.57 -0.76 -7.17
CA LYS A 154 -22.03 -0.72 -7.08
C LYS A 154 -22.55 -1.49 -5.88
N ILE A 155 -22.99 -0.74 -4.86
CA ILE A 155 -23.64 -1.27 -3.65
C ILE A 155 -24.95 -0.52 -3.40
N PHE A 156 -25.87 -1.18 -2.70
CA PHE A 156 -27.20 -0.68 -2.39
C PHE A 156 -27.43 -0.73 -0.88
N ASP A 157 -28.31 0.13 -0.39
CA ASP A 157 -28.78 0.07 0.98
C ASP A 157 -29.80 -1.06 1.15
N ASP A 158 -29.58 -1.91 2.15
CA ASP A 158 -30.36 -3.14 2.32
C ASP A 158 -31.81 -2.87 2.75
N GLN A 159 -32.09 -1.69 3.34
CA GLN A 159 -33.44 -1.34 3.83
C GLN A 159 -34.25 -0.60 2.76
N THR A 160 -33.61 0.34 2.07
CA THR A 160 -34.28 1.23 1.12
C THR A 160 -34.13 0.79 -0.33
N GLY A 161 -33.22 -0.13 -0.63
CA GLY A 161 -32.85 -0.54 -1.99
C GLY A 161 -32.15 0.56 -2.80
N LYS A 162 -31.93 1.74 -2.22
CA LYS A 162 -31.34 2.88 -2.92
C LYS A 162 -29.85 2.66 -3.16
N ARG A 163 -29.35 3.23 -4.26
CA ARG A 163 -27.92 3.23 -4.56
C ARG A 163 -27.16 3.91 -3.43
N LYS A 164 -26.13 3.23 -2.92
CA LYS A 164 -25.13 3.84 -2.04
C LYS A 164 -23.87 4.10 -2.84
N TYR A 165 -23.48 5.36 -2.91
CA TYR A 165 -22.21 5.75 -3.50
C TYR A 165 -21.09 5.57 -2.47
N THR A 166 -19.92 5.19 -2.96
CA THR A 166 -18.73 4.82 -2.18
C THR A 166 -17.53 4.91 -3.11
N ARG A 167 -16.33 4.73 -2.55
CA ARG A 167 -15.07 4.83 -3.26
C ARG A 167 -14.93 3.84 -4.41
N ASP A 168 -14.33 4.33 -5.47
CA ASP A 168 -13.87 3.54 -6.60
C ASP A 168 -12.56 2.81 -6.27
N GLN A 169 -12.18 1.88 -7.15
CA GLN A 169 -10.87 1.23 -7.16
C GLN A 169 -10.05 1.75 -8.34
N LEU A 170 -8.82 2.19 -8.08
CA LEU A 170 -7.92 2.71 -9.10
C LEU A 170 -7.04 1.58 -9.64
N LEU A 171 -7.06 1.35 -10.95
CA LEU A 171 -6.12 0.48 -11.65
C LEU A 171 -5.12 1.35 -12.42
N VAL A 172 -3.83 1.09 -12.24
CA VAL A 172 -2.74 1.71 -13.00
C VAL A 172 -1.82 0.62 -13.55
N SER A 173 -1.52 0.70 -14.83
CA SER A 173 -0.51 -0.12 -15.50
C SER A 173 0.65 0.78 -15.91
N GLY A 174 1.87 0.27 -15.81
CA GLY A 174 3.04 1.03 -16.24
C GLY A 174 4.33 0.22 -16.14
N LYS A 175 5.45 0.88 -16.44
CA LYS A 175 6.79 0.29 -16.40
C LYS A 175 7.54 0.81 -15.18
N LEU A 176 7.94 -0.09 -14.28
CA LEU A 176 8.85 0.22 -13.16
C LEU A 176 10.27 -0.17 -13.58
N ASP A 177 11.11 0.83 -13.90
CA ASP A 177 12.45 0.62 -14.45
C ASP A 177 12.45 -0.38 -15.62
N GLY A 178 11.49 -0.18 -16.54
CA GLY A 178 11.29 -0.98 -17.74
C GLY A 178 10.40 -2.22 -17.58
N ASP A 179 10.19 -2.71 -16.35
CA ASP A 179 9.39 -3.91 -16.12
C ASP A 179 7.89 -3.59 -16.00
N ASP A 180 7.04 -4.35 -16.68
CA ASP A 180 5.60 -4.17 -16.61
C ASP A 180 5.05 -4.54 -15.22
N ILE A 181 4.37 -3.57 -14.61
CA ILE A 181 3.75 -3.67 -13.28
C ILE A 181 2.34 -3.08 -13.35
N HIS A 182 1.39 -3.77 -12.72
CA HIS A 182 0.05 -3.27 -12.48
C HIS A 182 -0.16 -3.02 -10.99
N VAL A 183 -0.86 -1.94 -10.66
CA VAL A 183 -1.19 -1.54 -9.31
C VAL A 183 -2.69 -1.32 -9.21
N ILE A 184 -3.33 -1.97 -8.24
CA ILE A 184 -4.73 -1.72 -7.89
C ILE A 184 -4.75 -1.10 -6.49
N VAL A 185 -5.22 0.15 -6.37
CA VAL A 185 -5.37 0.87 -5.11
C VAL A 185 -6.83 0.82 -4.66
N ASN A 186 -7.05 0.43 -3.40
CA ASN A 186 -8.36 0.17 -2.84
C ASN A 186 -8.61 1.00 -1.57
N HIS A 187 -9.85 1.42 -1.37
CA HIS A 187 -10.37 1.83 -0.08
C HIS A 187 -11.79 1.29 0.09
N TRP A 188 -11.92 0.09 0.67
CA TRP A 188 -13.20 -0.61 0.73
C TRP A 188 -14.16 0.00 1.77
N PRO A 189 -15.47 -0.27 1.66
CA PRO A 189 -16.45 0.24 2.61
C PRO A 189 -16.11 -0.10 4.06
N SER A 190 -16.20 0.91 4.93
CA SER A 190 -15.88 0.80 6.36
C SER A 190 -16.76 -0.22 7.09
N ARG A 191 -16.34 -0.59 8.31
CA ARG A 191 -17.12 -1.46 9.22
C ARG A 191 -18.28 -0.74 9.93
N SER A 192 -18.73 0.42 9.44
CA SER A 192 -19.82 1.19 10.06
C SER A 192 -21.11 0.37 10.17
N GLY A 193 -21.74 0.40 11.34
CA GLY A 193 -22.89 -0.44 11.66
C GLY A 193 -22.55 -1.89 12.03
N GLY A 194 -21.26 -2.20 12.20
CA GLY A 194 -20.76 -3.51 12.63
C GLY A 194 -20.21 -4.34 11.47
N GLU A 195 -19.22 -5.20 11.78
CA GLU A 195 -18.52 -6.03 10.78
C GLU A 195 -19.51 -6.91 9.99
N ALA A 196 -20.43 -7.60 10.67
CA ALA A 196 -21.36 -8.53 10.04
C ALA A 196 -22.33 -7.83 9.05
N ARG A 197 -22.88 -6.67 9.45
CA ARG A 197 -23.80 -5.87 8.62
C ARG A 197 -23.09 -5.29 7.39
N SER A 198 -21.85 -4.85 7.55
CA SER A 198 -21.08 -4.19 6.48
C SER A 198 -20.35 -5.17 5.56
N ARG A 199 -20.12 -6.42 6.00
CA ARG A 199 -19.37 -7.45 5.26
C ARG A 199 -19.79 -7.64 3.80
N PRO A 200 -21.10 -7.71 3.44
CA PRO A 200 -21.50 -7.90 2.04
C PRO A 200 -20.95 -6.81 1.11
N LYS A 201 -20.79 -5.57 1.60
CA LYS A 201 -20.26 -4.43 0.82
C LYS A 201 -18.76 -4.61 0.53
N ARG A 202 -17.98 -5.10 1.50
CA ARG A 202 -16.56 -5.44 1.30
C ARG A 202 -16.37 -6.68 0.43
N VAL A 203 -17.25 -7.68 0.54
CA VAL A 203 -17.28 -8.82 -0.39
C VAL A 203 -17.57 -8.36 -1.83
N ALA A 204 -18.48 -7.40 -2.02
CA ALA A 204 -18.73 -6.80 -3.34
C ALA A 204 -17.50 -6.03 -3.86
N ALA A 205 -16.82 -5.27 -3.00
CA ALA A 205 -15.57 -4.58 -3.34
C ALA A 205 -14.49 -5.57 -3.78
N ALA A 206 -14.28 -6.64 -3.02
CA ALA A 206 -13.32 -7.70 -3.36
C ALA A 206 -13.64 -8.38 -4.69
N LYS A 207 -14.92 -8.51 -5.07
CA LYS A 207 -15.33 -9.04 -6.37
C LYS A 207 -14.92 -8.11 -7.52
N VAL A 208 -14.98 -6.79 -7.34
CA VAL A 208 -14.46 -5.82 -8.32
C VAL A 208 -12.96 -6.03 -8.47
N THR A 209 -12.20 -6.02 -7.37
CA THR A 209 -10.76 -6.27 -7.39
C THR A 209 -10.41 -7.58 -8.08
N LYS A 210 -11.14 -8.66 -7.76
CA LYS A 210 -10.92 -9.98 -8.37
C LYS A 210 -11.13 -9.96 -9.88
N ARG A 211 -12.17 -9.28 -10.37
CA ARG A 211 -12.43 -9.13 -11.80
C ARG A 211 -11.30 -8.37 -12.50
N LEU A 212 -10.76 -7.33 -11.88
CA LEU A 212 -9.60 -6.59 -12.44
C LEU A 212 -8.38 -7.49 -12.55
N VAL A 213 -8.06 -8.23 -11.48
CA VAL A 213 -6.96 -9.22 -11.49
C VAL A 213 -7.18 -10.28 -12.57
N ASP A 214 -8.39 -10.83 -12.67
CA ASP A 214 -8.72 -11.86 -13.66
C ASP A 214 -8.65 -11.33 -15.09
N SER A 215 -9.07 -10.08 -15.32
CA SER A 215 -9.00 -9.45 -16.63
C SER A 215 -7.54 -9.27 -17.07
N LEU A 216 -6.69 -8.71 -16.19
CA LEU A 216 -5.26 -8.57 -16.45
C LEU A 216 -4.60 -9.93 -16.70
N GLN A 217 -4.89 -10.94 -15.87
CA GLN A 217 -4.33 -12.29 -16.00
C GLN A 217 -4.94 -13.13 -17.12
N SER A 218 -6.03 -12.68 -17.74
CA SER A 218 -6.57 -13.29 -18.95
C SER A 218 -5.86 -12.76 -20.19
N ASN A 219 -5.46 -11.49 -20.19
CA ASN A 219 -4.64 -10.90 -21.24
C ASN A 219 -3.18 -11.35 -21.15
N ASP A 220 -2.62 -11.39 -19.94
CA ASP A 220 -1.27 -11.89 -19.67
C ASP A 220 -1.26 -12.75 -18.38
N PRO A 221 -1.15 -14.08 -18.47
CA PRO A 221 -1.10 -14.95 -17.29
C PRO A 221 0.10 -14.69 -16.37
N TYR A 222 1.12 -13.97 -16.83
CA TYR A 222 2.31 -13.57 -16.07
C TYR A 222 2.25 -12.13 -15.54
N ALA A 223 1.09 -11.47 -15.62
CA ALA A 223 0.90 -10.12 -15.12
C ALA A 223 1.33 -9.98 -13.65
N LYS A 224 2.28 -9.07 -13.41
CA LYS A 224 2.76 -8.70 -12.08
C LYS A 224 1.85 -7.63 -11.49
N ILE A 225 1.00 -8.03 -10.56
CA ILE A 225 -0.05 -7.16 -10.00
C ILE A 225 0.19 -6.99 -8.51
N LEU A 226 0.29 -5.73 -8.08
CA LEU A 226 0.26 -5.30 -6.68
C LEU A 226 -1.16 -4.85 -6.35
N ILE A 227 -1.79 -5.51 -5.39
CA ILE A 227 -3.13 -5.18 -4.90
C ILE A 227 -2.95 -4.55 -3.53
N MET A 228 -3.14 -3.24 -3.44
CA MET A 228 -2.91 -2.47 -2.22
C MET A 228 -4.13 -1.69 -1.78
N GLY A 229 -4.22 -1.39 -0.49
CA GLY A 229 -5.32 -0.57 0.01
C GLY A 229 -5.62 -0.74 1.49
N ASP A 230 -6.46 0.16 1.98
CA ASP A 230 -7.24 -0.04 3.19
C ASP A 230 -8.46 -0.88 2.80
N LEU A 231 -8.40 -2.16 3.13
CA LEU A 231 -9.45 -3.11 2.79
C LEU A 231 -10.60 -3.08 3.80
N ASN A 232 -10.47 -2.37 4.93
CA ASN A 232 -11.39 -2.44 6.06
C ASN A 232 -11.71 -3.90 6.51
N ASP A 233 -10.84 -4.85 6.13
CA ASP A 233 -10.92 -6.26 6.41
C ASP A 233 -9.53 -6.81 6.69
N ASP A 234 -9.47 -7.69 7.69
CA ASP A 234 -8.26 -8.39 8.06
C ASP A 234 -7.90 -9.44 6.99
N PRO A 235 -6.65 -9.90 6.91
CA PRO A 235 -6.23 -10.89 5.92
C PRO A 235 -7.00 -12.22 5.97
N THR A 236 -7.75 -12.45 7.05
CA THR A 236 -8.54 -13.66 7.30
C THR A 236 -10.02 -13.53 6.97
N ASN A 237 -10.53 -12.33 6.65
CA ASN A 237 -11.94 -12.14 6.31
C ASN A 237 -12.29 -12.75 4.94
N ALA A 238 -13.59 -13.03 4.75
CA ALA A 238 -14.12 -13.68 3.55
C ALA A 238 -13.80 -12.93 2.25
N SER A 239 -13.76 -11.60 2.28
CA SER A 239 -13.37 -10.75 1.15
C SER A 239 -11.94 -11.10 0.66
N VAL A 240 -10.99 -11.35 1.57
CA VAL A 240 -9.61 -11.70 1.23
C VAL A 240 -9.44 -13.20 1.00
N LYS A 241 -10.00 -14.05 1.88
CA LYS A 241 -9.79 -15.50 1.86
C LYS A 241 -10.66 -16.25 0.86
N ASP A 242 -11.91 -15.85 0.70
CA ASP A 242 -12.88 -16.61 -0.10
C ASP A 242 -13.06 -16.00 -1.49
N VAL A 243 -13.10 -14.67 -1.58
CA VAL A 243 -13.25 -13.95 -2.85
C VAL A 243 -11.91 -13.80 -3.56
N LEU A 244 -10.92 -13.14 -2.94
CA LEU A 244 -9.59 -13.01 -3.55
C LEU A 244 -8.80 -14.31 -3.56
N LYS A 245 -9.13 -15.26 -2.67
CA LYS A 245 -8.42 -16.55 -2.52
C LYS A 245 -6.93 -16.40 -2.20
N ALA A 246 -6.58 -15.29 -1.53
CA ALA A 246 -5.19 -14.97 -1.23
C ALA A 246 -4.58 -15.99 -0.23
N GLN A 247 -3.33 -16.37 -0.45
CA GLN A 247 -2.64 -17.40 0.35
C GLN A 247 -1.53 -16.78 1.20
N ALA A 248 -1.45 -17.16 2.48
CA ALA A 248 -0.32 -16.83 3.36
C ALA A 248 0.98 -17.59 3.05
N ASN A 249 0.92 -18.68 2.29
CA ASN A 249 2.07 -19.52 1.96
C ASN A 249 2.38 -19.43 0.47
N LYS A 250 3.54 -18.87 0.12
CA LYS A 250 4.03 -18.73 -1.26
C LYS A 250 3.92 -20.05 -2.05
N LYS A 251 4.21 -21.20 -1.43
CA LYS A 251 4.18 -22.52 -2.08
C LYS A 251 2.78 -22.98 -2.50
N ARG A 252 1.72 -22.38 -1.94
CA ARG A 252 0.31 -22.70 -2.28
C ARG A 252 -0.26 -21.77 -3.35
N VAL A 253 0.49 -20.77 -3.78
CA VAL A 253 0.06 -19.79 -4.78
C VAL A 253 0.27 -20.42 -6.15
N LYS A 254 -0.84 -20.66 -6.88
CA LYS A 254 -0.82 -21.14 -8.26
C LYS A 254 -0.54 -19.98 -9.23
N LEU A 255 -0.29 -20.23 -10.51
CA LEU A 255 0.06 -19.21 -11.53
C LEU A 255 -0.83 -17.95 -11.50
N LYS A 256 -2.16 -18.12 -11.49
CA LYS A 256 -3.14 -17.02 -11.38
C LYS A 256 -3.55 -16.71 -9.93
N GLY A 257 -2.71 -17.07 -8.99
CA GLY A 257 -2.96 -16.95 -7.56
C GLY A 257 -2.43 -15.65 -6.98
N ILE A 258 -2.95 -15.31 -5.80
CA ILE A 258 -2.55 -14.13 -5.02
C ILE A 258 -1.87 -14.59 -3.73
N TYR A 259 -0.73 -13.97 -3.43
CA TYR A 259 -0.01 -14.10 -2.17
C TYR A 259 -0.29 -12.90 -1.28
N ASN A 260 -0.60 -13.19 -0.01
CA ASN A 260 -0.76 -12.17 1.02
C ASN A 260 0.34 -12.30 2.08
N PRO A 261 1.37 -11.42 2.07
CA PRO A 261 2.43 -11.48 3.08
C PRO A 261 1.98 -11.03 4.48
N TYR A 262 0.84 -10.34 4.58
CA TYR A 262 0.34 -9.77 5.84
C TYR A 262 -0.47 -10.77 6.68
N GLU A 263 -0.98 -11.86 6.09
CA GLU A 263 -1.80 -12.85 6.83
C GLU A 263 -1.02 -13.50 7.99
N ASN A 264 0.26 -13.83 7.80
CA ASN A 264 1.08 -14.36 8.89
C ASN A 264 1.51 -13.29 9.89
N MET A 265 1.63 -12.01 9.47
CA MET A 265 1.89 -10.90 10.39
C MET A 265 0.72 -10.72 11.36
N PHE A 266 -0.51 -10.77 10.84
CA PHE A 266 -1.71 -10.73 11.64
C PHE A 266 -1.86 -11.97 12.53
N ARG A 267 -1.96 -13.17 11.92
CA ARG A 267 -2.31 -14.39 12.65
C ARG A 267 -1.26 -14.92 13.60
N LYS A 268 0.03 -14.82 13.24
CA LYS A 268 1.12 -15.46 14.00
C LYS A 268 1.89 -14.49 14.88
N LYS A 269 1.89 -13.20 14.53
CA LYS A 269 2.61 -12.17 15.27
C LYS A 269 1.69 -11.16 15.97
N GLY A 270 0.38 -11.22 15.73
CA GLY A 270 -0.59 -10.30 16.34
C GLY A 270 -0.41 -8.84 15.88
N LEU A 271 0.21 -8.62 14.72
CA LEU A 271 0.44 -7.27 14.21
C LEU A 271 -0.81 -6.73 13.52
N GLY A 272 -1.05 -5.43 13.65
CA GLY A 272 -2.11 -4.72 12.94
C GLY A 272 -1.62 -3.37 12.42
N THR A 273 -2.47 -2.73 11.64
CA THR A 273 -2.25 -1.38 11.10
C THR A 273 -3.17 -0.35 11.76
N THR A 274 -4.29 -0.77 12.33
CA THR A 274 -5.21 0.08 13.11
C THR A 274 -5.72 -0.67 14.33
N ALA A 275 -6.17 0.07 15.35
CA ALA A 275 -6.66 -0.51 16.60
C ALA A 275 -7.89 0.24 17.12
N TYR A 276 -8.88 -0.53 17.58
CA TYR A 276 -10.11 0.00 18.16
C TYR A 276 -10.56 -0.87 19.34
N ARG A 277 -10.79 -0.25 20.51
CA ARG A 277 -11.20 -0.95 21.74
C ARG A 277 -10.31 -2.17 22.06
N ASP A 278 -9.00 -1.97 22.04
CA ASP A 278 -7.98 -2.99 22.33
C ASP A 278 -7.94 -4.18 21.38
N ALA A 279 -8.65 -4.10 20.25
CA ALA A 279 -8.56 -5.04 19.15
C ALA A 279 -7.75 -4.45 17.99
N TRP A 280 -6.67 -5.16 17.63
CA TRP A 280 -5.88 -4.86 16.44
C TRP A 280 -6.53 -5.42 15.19
N SER A 281 -6.52 -4.62 14.13
CA SER A 281 -6.90 -5.02 12.78
C SER A 281 -5.77 -4.74 11.81
N LEU A 282 -5.65 -5.57 10.77
CA LEU A 282 -4.67 -5.39 9.69
C LEU A 282 -5.42 -5.12 8.39
N PHE A 283 -5.95 -3.90 8.28
CA PHE A 283 -6.76 -3.49 7.12
C PHE A 283 -5.90 -3.09 5.92
N ASP A 284 -4.77 -2.45 6.19
CA ASP A 284 -3.84 -1.96 5.18
C ASP A 284 -2.95 -3.10 4.69
N GLN A 285 -3.07 -3.46 3.43
CA GLN A 285 -2.40 -4.65 2.87
C GLN A 285 -1.82 -4.36 1.50
N ILE A 286 -0.74 -5.07 1.13
CA ILE A 286 -0.18 -5.12 -0.22
C ILE A 286 0.02 -6.58 -0.63
N MET A 287 -0.90 -7.11 -1.41
CA MET A 287 -0.84 -8.47 -1.95
C MET A 287 -0.18 -8.47 -3.33
N VAL A 288 0.39 -9.61 -3.73
CA VAL A 288 1.09 -9.76 -5.01
C VAL A 288 0.64 -11.02 -5.75
N THR A 289 0.60 -10.98 -7.08
CA THR A 289 0.33 -12.18 -7.89
C THR A 289 1.54 -13.10 -7.97
N ALA A 290 1.31 -14.37 -8.33
CA ALA A 290 2.33 -15.42 -8.39
C ALA A 290 3.60 -15.07 -9.23
N PRO A 291 3.51 -14.35 -10.36
CA PRO A 291 4.70 -13.98 -11.14
C PRO A 291 5.72 -13.14 -10.35
N LEU A 292 5.28 -12.39 -9.33
CA LEU A 292 6.17 -11.66 -8.43
C LEU A 292 6.88 -12.57 -7.40
N LEU A 293 6.57 -13.87 -7.33
CA LEU A 293 7.13 -14.81 -6.35
C LEU A 293 8.20 -15.74 -6.91
N GLU A 294 8.47 -15.66 -8.21
CA GLU A 294 9.47 -16.52 -8.86
C GLU A 294 10.89 -16.19 -8.39
N LYS A 295 11.82 -17.10 -8.70
CA LYS A 295 13.23 -16.99 -8.32
C LYS A 295 14.14 -16.48 -9.43
N ASP A 296 13.57 -16.22 -10.61
CA ASP A 296 14.28 -15.49 -11.66
C ASP A 296 14.19 -13.99 -11.36
N TYR A 297 15.34 -13.36 -11.15
CA TYR A 297 15.45 -11.95 -10.80
C TYR A 297 15.85 -11.06 -12.00
N SER A 298 15.77 -11.58 -13.23
CA SER A 298 15.91 -10.80 -14.47
C SER A 298 14.96 -9.59 -14.55
N SER A 299 13.88 -9.63 -13.78
CA SER A 299 12.91 -8.55 -13.57
C SER A 299 12.44 -8.52 -12.12
N PHE A 300 11.71 -7.49 -11.70
CA PHE A 300 11.32 -7.28 -10.31
C PHE A 300 10.52 -8.46 -9.74
N ARG A 301 10.91 -8.88 -8.54
CA ARG A 301 10.24 -9.89 -7.71
C ARG A 301 10.01 -9.36 -6.30
N PHE A 302 8.93 -9.83 -5.67
CA PHE A 302 8.62 -9.56 -4.27
C PHE A 302 9.67 -10.20 -3.36
N PHE A 303 10.28 -9.37 -2.51
CA PHE A 303 11.28 -9.83 -1.54
C PHE A 303 10.70 -9.93 -0.13
N LYS A 304 10.25 -8.80 0.43
CA LYS A 304 9.80 -8.68 1.82
C LYS A 304 8.67 -7.66 1.91
N ALA A 305 7.79 -7.84 2.90
CA ALA A 305 6.77 -6.88 3.29
C ALA A 305 7.04 -6.36 4.72
N GLY A 306 6.48 -5.21 5.07
CA GLY A 306 6.54 -4.64 6.41
C GLY A 306 5.37 -3.69 6.73
N ILE A 307 5.14 -3.50 8.02
CA ILE A 307 4.30 -2.43 8.58
C ILE A 307 5.26 -1.36 9.10
N TYR A 308 5.08 -0.12 8.68
CA TYR A 308 5.92 1.00 9.05
C TYR A 308 5.38 1.65 10.33
N ASN A 309 5.84 1.18 11.49
CA ASN A 309 5.37 1.60 12.82
C ASN A 309 6.47 2.28 13.63
N LYS A 310 7.12 3.32 13.06
CA LYS A 310 8.12 4.11 13.78
C LYS A 310 7.51 4.74 15.03
N GLN A 311 8.32 4.93 16.07
CA GLN A 311 7.86 5.48 17.36
C GLN A 311 7.11 6.82 17.22
N TYR A 312 7.51 7.68 16.27
CA TYR A 312 6.82 8.96 16.06
C TYR A 312 5.42 8.83 15.45
N LEU A 313 5.09 7.68 14.85
CA LEU A 313 3.75 7.34 14.36
C LEU A 313 2.89 6.67 15.41
N THR A 314 3.41 6.47 16.62
CA THR A 314 2.76 5.72 17.67
C THR A 314 2.43 6.65 18.82
N ASN A 315 1.23 6.52 19.38
CA ASN A 315 0.86 7.19 20.61
C ASN A 315 1.86 6.82 21.71
N PRO A 316 2.59 7.79 22.29
CA PRO A 316 3.71 7.48 23.16
C PRO A 316 3.29 7.05 24.56
N ARG A 317 2.09 7.44 25.03
CA ARG A 317 1.57 7.20 26.38
C ARG A 317 0.04 7.29 26.41
N GLY A 318 -0.55 6.90 27.56
CA GLY A 318 -1.96 7.10 27.87
C GLY A 318 -2.84 5.96 27.39
N ARG A 319 -4.16 6.18 27.37
CA ARG A 319 -5.14 5.12 27.03
C ARG A 319 -4.89 4.46 25.68
N TYR A 320 -4.34 5.20 24.72
CA TYR A 320 -4.07 4.74 23.36
C TYR A 320 -2.59 4.42 23.13
N GLU A 321 -1.78 4.24 24.17
CA GLU A 321 -0.36 3.91 24.03
C GLU A 321 -0.15 2.71 23.11
N GLY A 322 0.80 2.83 22.18
CA GLY A 322 1.07 1.78 21.19
C GLY A 322 0.18 1.83 19.93
N TYR A 323 -0.92 2.58 19.93
CA TYR A 323 -1.80 2.72 18.76
C TYR A 323 -1.19 3.71 17.75
N PRO A 324 -1.60 3.67 16.46
CA PRO A 324 -1.28 4.73 15.52
C PRO A 324 -1.66 6.10 16.08
N PHE A 325 -0.75 7.07 15.95
CA PHE A 325 -0.94 8.43 16.41
C PHE A 325 -1.83 9.17 15.41
N ARG A 326 -3.14 9.01 15.58
CA ARG A 326 -4.19 9.63 14.77
C ARG A 326 -4.13 11.14 14.76
N SER A 327 -4.48 11.75 13.64
CA SER A 327 -4.54 13.19 13.41
C SER A 327 -5.68 13.83 14.17
N PHE A 328 -6.85 13.20 14.21
CA PHE A 328 -8.06 13.85 14.72
C PHE A 328 -8.67 13.05 15.87
N ALA A 329 -8.99 13.73 16.95
CA ALA A 329 -9.70 13.17 18.10
C ALA A 329 -10.46 14.27 18.83
N ASP A 330 -11.62 13.92 19.40
CA ASP A 330 -12.43 14.81 20.24
C ASP A 330 -12.70 16.19 19.63
N GLY A 331 -12.91 16.25 18.30
CA GLY A 331 -13.21 17.47 17.54
C GLY A 331 -12.01 18.37 17.24
N GLY A 332 -10.77 17.91 17.49
CA GLY A 332 -9.56 18.69 17.23
C GLY A 332 -8.42 17.90 16.58
N TYR A 333 -7.40 18.64 16.15
CA TYR A 333 -6.14 18.08 15.66
C TYR A 333 -5.20 17.76 16.83
N THR A 334 -4.72 16.53 16.90
CA THR A 334 -3.90 16.01 18.00
C THR A 334 -2.40 16.29 17.81
N GLY A 335 -1.98 16.72 16.62
CA GLY A 335 -0.58 16.72 16.19
C GLY A 335 -0.10 15.39 15.59
N GLY A 336 -0.99 14.41 15.43
CA GLY A 336 -0.71 13.11 14.84
C GLY A 336 -0.69 13.09 13.31
N PHE A 337 -0.69 11.87 12.78
CA PHE A 337 -0.45 11.53 11.37
C PHE A 337 -1.63 10.79 10.73
N SER A 338 -1.95 9.60 11.25
CA SER A 338 -3.02 8.75 10.74
C SER A 338 -3.43 7.78 11.83
N ASP A 339 -4.70 7.38 11.87
CA ASP A 339 -5.15 6.26 12.70
C ASP A 339 -4.78 4.89 12.10
N HIS A 340 -3.97 4.89 11.05
CA HIS A 340 -3.37 3.72 10.42
C HIS A 340 -1.83 3.79 10.43
N PHE A 341 -1.17 2.64 10.52
CA PHE A 341 0.24 2.50 10.15
C PHE A 341 0.37 2.21 8.66
N PRO A 342 1.30 2.86 7.93
CA PRO A 342 1.59 2.53 6.54
C PRO A 342 2.11 1.09 6.38
N VAL A 343 1.93 0.54 5.19
CA VAL A 343 2.49 -0.76 4.80
C VAL A 343 3.34 -0.64 3.55
N TYR A 344 4.30 -1.54 3.39
CA TYR A 344 5.21 -1.51 2.26
C TYR A 344 5.73 -2.89 1.87
N VAL A 345 6.16 -3.00 0.62
CA VAL A 345 6.90 -4.15 0.10
C VAL A 345 8.19 -3.69 -0.60
N TYR A 346 9.22 -4.54 -0.52
CA TYR A 346 10.41 -4.40 -1.35
C TYR A 346 10.30 -5.31 -2.56
N LEU A 347 10.58 -4.72 -3.73
CA LEU A 347 10.79 -5.42 -4.99
C LEU A 347 12.27 -5.41 -5.31
N ILE A 348 12.82 -6.55 -5.74
CA ILE A 348 14.23 -6.68 -6.13
C ILE A 348 14.38 -7.20 -7.55
N LYS A 349 15.39 -6.69 -8.26
CA LYS A 349 15.79 -7.08 -9.61
C LYS A 349 17.31 -7.19 -9.64
N GLU A 350 17.84 -8.30 -10.15
CA GLU A 350 19.28 -8.50 -10.32
C GLU A 350 19.79 -7.51 -11.38
N VAL A 351 20.95 -6.90 -11.12
CA VAL A 351 21.62 -5.98 -12.03
C VAL A 351 23.07 -6.41 -12.18
N GLU A 352 23.64 -6.12 -13.34
CA GLU A 352 25.06 -6.40 -13.66
C GLU A 352 26.03 -5.57 -12.81
#